data_AF-A0A3Z7WFK4-F1
#
_entry.id   AF-A0A3Z7WFK4-F1
#
_cell.length_a   1.000
_cell.length_b   1.000
_cell.length_c   1.000
_cell.angle_alpha   90.00
_cell.angle_beta   90.00
_cell.angle_gamma   90.00
#
_symmetry.space_group_name_H-M   'P 1'
#
loop_
_entity.id
_entity.type
_entity.pdbx_description
1 polymer ?
#
loop_
_entity_poly.entity_id
_entity_poly.type
_entity_poly.pdbx_seq_one_letter_code
_entity_poly.pdbx_strand_id
1 'polypeptide(L)' 'METPVSRSALYGKLAGPLFRSLESATAFCKLRSNPWVELTHWLHQLSGHAAYG' A
#
# COMPACT_ATOMS: atom_id res chain seq x y z
N MET A 1 23.13 -14.21 10.50
CA MET A 1 22.95 -13.76 9.11
C MET A 1 21.46 -13.59 8.90
N GLU A 2 21.00 -12.35 8.85
CA GLU A 2 19.57 -12.04 8.74
C GLU A 2 19.17 -12.20 7.27
N THR A 3 18.19 -13.03 6.97
CA THR A 3 17.70 -13.20 5.59
C THR A 3 17.05 -11.91 5.12
N PRO A 4 17.50 -11.30 4.00
CA PRO A 4 16.86 -10.11 3.47
C PRO A 4 15.42 -10.43 3.06
N VAL A 5 14.47 -9.67 3.61
CA VAL A 5 13.04 -9.85 3.33
C VAL A 5 12.70 -9.15 2.02
N SER A 6 12.14 -9.89 1.05
CA SER A 6 11.72 -9.32 -0.22
C SER A 6 10.36 -8.62 -0.10
N ARG A 7 10.18 -7.52 -0.85
CA ARG A 7 8.89 -6.82 -0.94
C ARG A 7 7.76 -7.73 -1.40
N SER A 8 8.03 -8.62 -2.36
CA SER A 8 7.07 -9.60 -2.85
C SER A 8 6.63 -10.57 -1.75
N ALA A 9 7.56 -11.02 -0.89
CA ALA A 9 7.22 -11.89 0.23
C ALA A 9 6.32 -11.17 1.25
N LEU A 10 6.54 -9.89 1.51
CA LEU A 10 5.70 -9.07 2.39
C LEU A 10 4.31 -8.82 1.78
N TYR A 11 4.24 -8.46 0.50
CA TYR A 11 2.98 -8.21 -0.19
C TYR A 11 2.12 -9.46 -0.30
N GLY A 12 2.73 -10.63 -0.47
CA GLY A 12 2.02 -11.92 -0.44
C GLY A 12 1.38 -12.26 0.91
N LYS A 13 1.66 -11.51 1.99
CA LYS A 13 1.00 -11.67 3.29
C LYS A 13 -0.23 -10.78 3.46
N LEU A 14 -0.45 -9.82 2.56
CA LEU A 14 -1.61 -8.92 2.64
C LEU A 14 -2.85 -9.60 2.07
N ALA A 15 -4.00 -9.40 2.71
CA ALA A 15 -5.29 -9.76 2.13
C ALA A 15 -5.57 -8.91 0.87
N GLY A 16 -6.38 -9.42 -0.04
CA GLY A 16 -6.71 -8.75 -1.32
C GLY A 16 -7.09 -7.26 -1.19
N PRO A 17 -7.99 -6.85 -0.27
CA PRO A 17 -8.32 -5.44 -0.07
C PRO A 17 -7.16 -4.57 0.44
N LEU A 18 -6.29 -5.13 1.29
CA LEU A 18 -5.11 -4.44 1.80
C LEU A 18 -4.08 -4.23 0.68
N PHE A 19 -3.90 -5.22 -0.19
CA PHE A 19 -3.01 -5.10 -1.34
C PHE A 19 -3.54 -4.07 -2.35
N ARG A 20 -4.84 -4.11 -2.69
CA ARG A 20 -5.45 -3.14 -3.61
C ARG A 20 -5.37 -1.69 -3.11
N SER A 21 -5.62 -1.46 -1.82
CA SER A 21 -5.48 -0.11 -1.24
C SER A 21 -4.02 0.38 -1.25
N LEU A 22 -3.04 -0.50 -1.16
CA LEU A 22 -1.61 -0.17 -1.31
C LEU A 22 -1.26 0.22 -2.76
N GLU A 23 -1.86 -0.44 -3.75
CA GLU A 23 -1.74 -0.07 -5.17
C GLU A 23 -2.33 1.32 -5.42
N SER A 24 -3.52 1.60 -4.89
CA SER A 24 -4.14 2.93 -4.94
C SER A 24 -3.29 3.99 -4.23
N ALA A 25 -2.64 3.65 -3.11
CA ALA A 25 -1.73 4.56 -2.41
C ALA A 25 -0.51 4.92 -3.23
N THR A 26 0.03 3.96 -3.98
CA THR A 26 1.15 4.18 -4.91
C THR A 26 0.74 5.13 -6.05
N ALA A 27 -0.45 4.92 -6.64
CA ALA A 27 -0.98 5.81 -7.66
C ALA A 27 -1.23 7.22 -7.11
N PHE A 28 -1.82 7.33 -5.92
CA PHE A 28 -2.09 8.60 -5.25
C PHE A 28 -0.81 9.38 -4.94
N CYS A 29 0.22 8.71 -4.42
CA CYS A 29 1.54 9.28 -4.18
C CYS A 29 2.14 9.87 -5.46
N LYS A 30 2.05 9.13 -6.58
CA LYS A 30 2.56 9.57 -7.88
C LYS A 30 1.82 10.80 -8.41
N LEU A 31 0.50 10.86 -8.26
CA LEU A 31 -0.32 12.00 -8.68
C LEU A 31 0.01 13.29 -7.90
N ARG A 32 0.49 13.15 -6.67
CA ARG A 32 0.85 14.27 -5.79
C ARG A 32 2.33 14.68 -5.91
N SER A 33 3.09 14.06 -6.83
CA SER A 33 4.53 14.26 -6.99
C SER A 33 5.33 14.02 -5.70
N ASN A 34 4.86 13.11 -4.85
CA ASN A 34 5.59 12.71 -3.65
C ASN A 34 6.71 11.72 -4.01
N PRO A 35 7.92 11.89 -3.44
CA PRO A 35 9.08 11.06 -3.78
C PRO A 35 8.96 9.62 -3.26
N TRP A 36 8.14 9.40 -2.21
CA TRP A 36 8.02 8.11 -1.53
C TRP A 36 6.59 7.79 -1.15
N VAL A 37 6.24 6.51 -1.24
CA VAL A 37 4.96 6.00 -0.74
C VAL A 37 5.07 5.83 0.78
N GLU A 38 4.52 6.79 1.50
CA GLU A 38 4.41 6.76 2.95
C GLU A 38 3.15 6.02 3.44
N LEU A 39 3.17 5.60 4.71
CA LEU A 39 2.05 4.94 5.39
C LEU A 39 0.76 5.77 5.36
N THR A 40 0.87 7.10 5.43
CA THR A 40 -0.25 8.04 5.34
C THR A 40 -1.01 7.90 4.03
N HIS A 41 -0.34 7.68 2.89
CA HIS A 41 -1.01 7.41 1.61
C HIS A 41 -1.82 6.10 1.67
N TRP A 42 -1.28 5.08 2.34
CA TRP A 42 -1.96 3.79 2.45
C TRP A 42 -3.18 3.87 3.36
N LEU A 43 -3.05 4.46 4.55
CA LEU A 43 -4.17 4.69 5.46
C LEU A 43 -5.28 5.53 4.81
N HIS A 44 -4.90 6.56 4.03
CA HIS A 44 -5.86 7.38 3.30
C HIS A 44 -6.66 6.55 2.28
N GLN A 45 -5.99 5.71 1.50
CA GLN A 45 -6.64 4.87 0.48
C GLN A 45 -7.36 3.64 1.05
N LEU A 46 -6.96 3.18 2.23
CA LEU A 46 -7.62 2.10 2.97
C LEU A 46 -9.01 2.55 3.46
N SER A 47 -9.11 3.75 4.04
CA SER A 47 -10.39 4.32 4.46
C SER A 47 -11.37 4.52 3.30
N GLY A 48 -10.87 4.80 2.09
CA GLY A 48 -11.70 4.88 0.89
C GLY A 48 -12.27 3.53 0.43
N HIS A 49 -11.55 2.43 0.67
CA HIS A 49 -12.02 1.08 0.33
C HIS A 49 -12.94 0.45 1.39
N ALA A 50 -12.81 0.85 2.65
CA ALA A 50 -13.60 0.31 3.76
C ALA A 50 -15.05 0.83 3.80
N ALA A 51 -15.38 1.90 3.07
CA ALA A 51 -16.71 2.50 3.09
C ALA A 51 -17.74 1.84 2.13
N TYR A 52 -17.29 0.91 1.27
CA TYR A 52 -18.14 0.25 0.25
C TYR A 52 -17.99 -1.28 0.24
N GLY A 53 -17.80 -1.88 1.43
CA GLY A 53 -17.78 -3.34 1.64
C GLY A 53 -18.83 -3.77 2.63
#